data_AF-A0A421K6Q7-F1
#
_entry.id   AF-A0A421K6Q7-F1
#
_cell.length_a   1.000
_cell.length_b   1.000
_cell.length_c   1.000
_cell.angle_alpha   90.00
_cell.angle_beta   90.00
_cell.angle_gamma   90.00
#
_symmetry.space_group_name_H-M   'P 1'
#
loop_
_entity.id
_entity.type
_entity.pdbx_description
1 polymer ?
#
loop_
_entity_poly.entity_id
_entity_poly.type
_entity_poly.pdbx_seq_one_letter_code
_entity_poly.pdbx_strand_id
1 'polypeptide(L)'
;MHGNGLFRAIGQFMAGLWALVMVFSVHGITLEEEEAFWEESEIEVNEGVLEFLSQPPEKPVHHHQNQITITRSSLQDGWVELSQCHYHLDPVPRLEIVYHPQRIRDIRIVSMSNIGHAEVVGHKLDLSDVNRSAEICLSAQSRALHNLGDGLYQLRNGPYMRRFLDGYYPMQLSLEVRYPAERLAFNGQSPLPAGEVEQQSMEGLFKWRGWFTGKLSTQLDFMLNPLTR
;
A
#
# COMPACT_ATOMS: atom_id res chain seq x y z
N MET A 1 61.57 36.51 -30.80
CA MET A 1 61.45 37.51 -31.90
C MET A 1 59.98 37.61 -32.24
N HIS A 2 59.17 38.64 -32.02
CA HIS A 2 59.26 40.04 -31.60
C HIS A 2 58.28 40.22 -30.40
N GLY A 3 58.41 41.12 -29.42
CA GLY A 3 59.22 42.32 -29.29
C GLY A 3 58.35 43.58 -29.31
N ASN A 4 58.16 44.21 -28.13
CA ASN A 4 57.74 45.59 -27.84
C ASN A 4 56.22 45.88 -27.76
N GLY A 5 55.70 46.63 -26.79
CA GLY A 5 56.28 47.40 -25.69
C GLY A 5 55.22 48.43 -25.23
N LEU A 6 54.62 48.24 -24.06
CA LEU A 6 54.74 49.10 -22.86
C LEU A 6 55.09 50.59 -23.11
N PHE A 7 54.21 51.52 -22.71
CA PHE A 7 54.58 52.72 -21.96
C PHE A 7 53.40 53.31 -21.16
N ARG A 8 53.71 53.67 -19.91
CA ARG A 8 52.90 54.31 -18.86
C ARG A 8 52.86 55.84 -19.02
N ALA A 9 51.82 56.51 -18.49
CA ALA A 9 51.90 57.52 -17.40
C ALA A 9 50.62 58.41 -17.33
N ILE A 10 49.88 58.39 -16.21
CA ILE A 10 49.77 59.40 -15.12
C ILE A 10 48.83 60.59 -15.43
N GLY A 11 47.81 60.75 -14.56
CA GLY A 11 47.04 62.00 -14.39
C GLY A 11 45.79 61.82 -13.51
N GLN A 12 45.89 62.13 -12.21
CA GLN A 12 44.76 62.24 -11.28
C GLN A 12 44.10 63.64 -11.37
N PHE A 13 42.76 63.73 -11.29
CA PHE A 13 41.97 64.44 -10.23
C PHE A 13 40.52 64.76 -10.70
N MET A 14 39.57 64.51 -9.78
CA MET A 14 38.31 65.23 -9.50
C MET A 14 37.01 64.97 -10.28
N ALA A 15 36.10 64.31 -9.53
CA ALA A 15 34.72 64.72 -9.19
C ALA A 15 33.67 64.80 -10.31
N GLY A 16 32.74 63.85 -10.28
CA GLY A 16 31.46 63.93 -10.98
C GLY A 16 30.55 62.77 -10.57
N LEU A 17 29.71 63.02 -9.56
CA LEU A 17 28.68 62.11 -9.09
C LEU A 17 27.61 61.91 -10.18
N TRP A 18 27.53 60.73 -10.79
CA TRP A 18 26.36 60.28 -11.54
C TRP A 18 26.07 58.83 -11.16
N ALA A 19 25.04 58.64 -10.33
CA ALA A 19 24.48 57.33 -10.07
C ALA A 19 23.80 56.82 -11.34
N LEU A 20 24.39 55.81 -11.98
CA LEU A 20 23.73 55.05 -13.04
C LEU A 20 22.93 53.94 -12.37
N VAL A 21 21.61 54.13 -12.28
CA VAL A 21 20.66 53.03 -11.98
C VAL A 21 20.67 52.10 -13.18
N MET A 22 21.28 50.92 -13.04
CA MET A 22 21.08 49.82 -13.97
C MET A 22 19.68 49.26 -13.73
N VAL A 23 18.73 49.68 -14.57
CA VAL A 23 17.43 49.02 -14.71
C VAL A 23 17.69 47.70 -15.43
N PHE A 24 17.60 46.58 -14.71
CA PHE A 24 17.46 45.28 -15.34
C PHE A 24 16.06 45.22 -15.95
N SER A 25 15.96 45.29 -17.27
CA SER A 25 14.74 44.96 -17.99
C SER A 25 14.46 43.47 -17.81
N VAL A 26 13.61 43.15 -16.82
CA VAL A 26 12.90 41.87 -16.77
C VAL A 26 12.07 41.79 -18.04
N HIS A 27 12.47 40.93 -18.96
CA HIS A 27 11.62 40.59 -20.10
C HIS A 27 10.37 39.93 -19.52
N GLY A 28 9.22 40.59 -19.74
CA GLY A 28 7.93 40.13 -19.28
C GLY A 28 7.62 38.78 -19.91
N ILE A 29 7.48 37.78 -19.05
CA ILE A 29 6.78 36.54 -19.34
C ILE A 29 5.35 36.94 -19.69
N THR A 30 4.82 36.48 -20.82
CA THR A 30 3.44 36.80 -21.22
C THR A 30 2.47 36.03 -20.31
N LEU A 31 1.28 36.59 -20.06
CA LEU A 31 0.25 35.93 -19.23
C LEU A 31 -0.15 34.54 -19.79
N GLU A 32 0.04 34.31 -21.10
CA GLU A 32 -0.18 33.00 -21.75
C GLU A 32 0.87 31.94 -21.35
N GLU A 33 2.10 32.34 -21.02
CA GLU A 33 3.16 31.42 -20.56
C GLU A 33 3.00 31.05 -19.08
N GLU A 34 2.35 31.91 -18.28
CA GLU A 34 2.04 31.64 -16.87
C GLU A 34 0.86 30.65 -16.72
N GLU A 35 -0.18 30.75 -17.56
CA GLU A 35 -1.30 29.80 -17.54
C GLU A 35 -0.88 28.38 -17.96
N ALA A 36 0.09 28.23 -18.88
CA ALA A 36 0.63 26.93 -19.27
C ALA A 36 1.50 26.26 -18.17
N PHE A 37 2.02 27.04 -17.21
CA PHE A 37 2.78 26.54 -16.07
C PHE A 37 1.88 25.97 -14.96
N TRP A 38 0.60 26.35 -14.95
CA TRP A 38 -0.41 25.90 -14.00
C TRP A 38 -1.39 24.86 -14.58
N GLU A 39 -1.13 24.31 -15.78
CA GLU A 39 -1.66 22.98 -16.14
C GLU A 39 -0.90 21.91 -15.34
N GLU A 40 -0.95 22.03 -14.00
CA GLU A 40 -0.79 20.89 -13.12
C GLU A 40 -1.88 19.92 -13.54
N SER A 41 -1.49 18.74 -14.05
CA SER A 41 -2.42 17.63 -14.13
C SER A 41 -3.04 17.53 -12.74
N GLU A 42 -4.36 17.78 -12.62
CA GLU A 42 -5.09 17.47 -11.41
C GLU A 42 -4.79 16.00 -11.12
N ILE A 43 -3.85 15.74 -10.22
CA ILE A 43 -3.62 14.39 -9.73
C ILE A 43 -4.91 14.13 -8.97
N GLU A 44 -5.85 13.43 -9.60
CA GLU A 44 -7.09 13.04 -8.95
C GLU A 44 -6.71 12.19 -7.74
N VAL A 45 -6.66 12.84 -6.58
CA VAL A 45 -6.30 12.19 -5.33
C VAL A 45 -7.50 11.34 -4.94
N ASN A 46 -7.40 10.04 -5.19
CA ASN A 46 -8.42 9.10 -4.73
C ASN A 46 -8.61 9.29 -3.22
N GLU A 47 -9.81 9.70 -2.78
CA GLU A 47 -10.13 9.98 -1.37
C GLU A 47 -10.54 8.72 -0.57
N GLY A 48 -10.34 7.53 -1.14
CA GLY A 48 -10.63 6.25 -0.52
C GLY A 48 -11.69 5.41 -1.21
N VAL A 49 -12.21 5.88 -2.34
CA VAL A 49 -13.12 5.10 -3.20
C VAL A 49 -12.36 3.93 -3.79
N LEU A 50 -12.89 2.72 -3.61
CA LEU A 50 -12.28 1.52 -4.15
C LEU A 50 -12.34 1.55 -5.69
N GLU A 51 -11.17 1.49 -6.32
CA GLU A 51 -11.04 1.35 -7.77
C GLU A 51 -10.03 0.25 -8.08
N PHE A 52 -10.43 -0.71 -8.91
CA PHE A 52 -9.54 -1.78 -9.34
C PHE A 52 -8.79 -1.38 -10.61
N LEU A 53 -7.50 -1.67 -10.64
CA LEU A 53 -6.64 -1.36 -11.79
C LEU A 53 -6.60 -2.57 -12.73
N SER A 54 -6.88 -2.33 -14.01
CA SER A 54 -6.86 -3.36 -15.06
C SER A 54 -5.46 -3.71 -15.55
N GLN A 55 -4.49 -2.83 -15.30
CA GLN A 55 -3.08 -3.00 -15.63
C GLN A 55 -2.22 -2.85 -14.37
N PRO A 56 -1.10 -3.58 -14.28
CA PRO A 56 -0.16 -3.41 -13.18
C PRO A 56 0.46 -2.01 -13.21
N PRO A 57 0.74 -1.39 -12.05
CA PRO A 57 1.52 -0.15 -11.98
C PRO A 57 2.91 -0.31 -12.60
N GLU A 58 3.48 0.77 -13.14
CA GLU A 58 4.79 0.76 -13.81
C GLU A 58 5.96 0.35 -12.90
N LYS A 59 5.83 0.61 -11.59
CA LYS A 59 6.83 0.28 -10.57
C LYS A 59 6.22 -0.71 -9.58
N PRO A 60 7.03 -1.59 -8.96
CA PRO A 60 6.58 -2.41 -7.85
C PRO A 60 5.93 -1.55 -6.77
N VAL A 61 4.72 -1.92 -6.38
CA VAL A 61 3.96 -1.29 -5.30
C VAL A 61 3.94 -2.20 -4.08
N HIS A 62 3.53 -1.65 -2.93
CA HIS A 62 3.29 -2.45 -1.74
C HIS A 62 2.37 -3.62 -2.09
N HIS A 63 2.88 -4.82 -1.91
CA HIS A 63 2.14 -6.06 -2.12
C HIS A 63 1.83 -6.70 -0.78
N HIS A 64 0.54 -6.85 -0.52
CA HIS A 64 0.03 -7.56 0.65
C HIS A 64 -0.35 -8.98 0.24
N GLN A 65 0.27 -9.98 0.86
CA GLN A 65 -0.10 -11.38 0.66
C GLN A 65 -0.70 -11.94 1.95
N ASN A 66 -1.91 -12.47 1.87
CA ASN A 66 -2.58 -13.14 2.97
C ASN A 66 -2.92 -14.57 2.60
N GLN A 67 -2.54 -15.49 3.46
CA GLN A 67 -2.99 -16.87 3.46
C GLN A 67 -3.82 -17.08 4.72
N ILE A 68 -5.08 -17.44 4.54
CA ILE A 68 -6.04 -17.65 5.61
C ILE A 68 -6.48 -19.10 5.59
N THR A 69 -6.44 -19.76 6.75
CA THR A 69 -6.98 -21.11 6.89
C THR A 69 -8.16 -21.11 7.84
N ILE A 70 -9.34 -21.42 7.29
CA ILE A 70 -10.52 -21.78 8.06
C ILE A 70 -10.32 -23.23 8.51
N THR A 71 -10.30 -23.48 9.81
CA THR A 71 -10.19 -24.81 10.39
C THR A 71 -11.57 -25.27 10.90
N ARG A 72 -11.64 -26.50 11.41
CA ARG A 72 -12.85 -27.00 12.08
C ARG A 72 -13.16 -26.23 13.37
N SER A 73 -12.14 -25.75 14.10
CA SER A 73 -12.36 -24.92 15.29
C SER A 73 -12.82 -23.52 14.92
N SER A 74 -12.37 -22.97 13.77
CA SER A 74 -12.84 -21.68 13.26
C SER A 74 -14.36 -21.61 13.11
N LEU A 75 -15.02 -22.73 12.75
CA LEU A 75 -16.48 -22.81 12.64
C LEU A 75 -17.18 -22.61 13.99
N GLN A 76 -16.49 -22.84 15.11
CA GLN A 76 -17.01 -22.75 16.46
C GLN A 76 -16.69 -21.40 17.11
N ASP A 77 -15.46 -20.90 16.94
CA ASP A 77 -14.96 -19.73 17.68
C ASP A 77 -14.74 -18.47 16.81
N GLY A 78 -14.77 -18.62 15.48
CA GLY A 78 -14.57 -17.56 14.50
C GLY A 78 -13.10 -17.18 14.27
N TRP A 79 -12.15 -17.87 14.92
CA TRP A 79 -10.71 -17.61 14.76
C TRP A 79 -10.15 -18.44 13.61
N VAL A 80 -9.56 -17.76 12.63
CA VAL A 80 -8.85 -18.37 11.50
C VAL A 80 -7.35 -18.22 11.68
N GLU A 81 -6.59 -19.16 11.12
CA GLU A 81 -5.14 -19.01 11.04
C GLU A 81 -4.80 -18.01 9.93
N LEU A 82 -3.87 -17.10 10.22
CA LEU A 82 -3.40 -16.06 9.31
C LEU A 82 -1.88 -16.17 9.15
N SER A 83 -1.44 -16.27 7.90
CA SER A 83 -0.06 -15.97 7.49
C SER A 83 -0.11 -14.78 6.55
N GLN A 84 0.69 -13.75 6.85
CA GLN A 84 0.63 -12.48 6.18
C GLN A 84 2.04 -11.99 5.85
N CYS A 85 2.27 -11.57 4.62
CA CYS A 85 3.51 -10.95 4.19
C CYS A 85 3.24 -9.56 3.59
N HIS A 86 4.06 -8.60 3.95
CA HIS A 86 4.11 -7.27 3.34
C HIS A 86 5.41 -7.19 2.54
N TYR A 87 5.30 -6.99 1.23
CA TYR A 87 6.42 -6.82 0.31
C TYR A 87 6.46 -5.39 -0.22
N HIS A 88 7.67 -4.91 -0.54
CA HIS A 88 7.88 -3.56 -1.05
C HIS A 88 7.25 -2.48 -0.14
N LEU A 89 7.47 -2.61 1.18
CA LEU A 89 7.07 -1.58 2.12
C LEU A 89 7.71 -0.23 1.75
N ASP A 90 6.96 0.85 1.98
CA ASP A 90 7.48 2.20 1.77
C ASP A 90 8.65 2.46 2.74
N PRO A 91 9.79 3.00 2.25
CA PRO A 91 10.95 3.23 3.08
C PRO A 91 10.69 4.40 4.05
N VAL A 92 10.74 4.12 5.34
CA VAL A 92 10.49 5.09 6.41
C VAL A 92 11.34 4.77 7.65
N PRO A 93 11.70 5.77 8.48
CA PRO A 93 12.45 5.52 9.72
C PRO A 93 11.69 4.66 10.72
N ARG A 94 10.36 4.75 10.74
CA ARG A 94 9.47 3.98 11.62
C ARG A 94 8.15 3.66 10.95
N LEU A 95 7.66 2.44 11.14
CA LEU A 95 6.37 1.98 10.63
C LEU A 95 5.69 1.12 11.69
N GLU A 96 4.37 1.30 11.87
CA GLU A 96 3.56 0.40 12.68
C GLU A 96 2.56 -0.36 11.80
N ILE A 97 2.48 -1.67 11.96
CA ILE A 97 1.40 -2.50 11.41
C ILE A 97 0.43 -2.78 12.56
N VAL A 98 -0.74 -2.17 12.52
CA VAL A 98 -1.71 -2.19 13.62
C VAL A 98 -2.90 -3.08 13.27
N TYR A 99 -3.26 -3.97 14.20
CA TYR A 99 -4.46 -4.80 14.11
C TYR A 99 -5.50 -4.39 15.14
N HIS A 100 -6.73 -4.87 14.98
CA HIS A 100 -7.77 -4.61 15.98
C HIS A 100 -7.54 -5.49 17.23
N PRO A 101 -7.43 -4.92 18.45
CA PRO A 101 -7.00 -5.65 19.64
C PRO A 101 -7.88 -6.85 20.01
N GLN A 102 -9.18 -6.79 19.71
CA GLN A 102 -10.12 -7.88 19.99
C GLN A 102 -10.28 -8.88 18.84
N ARG A 103 -9.60 -8.68 17.69
CA ARG A 103 -9.72 -9.54 16.51
C ARG A 103 -8.38 -10.12 16.04
N ILE A 104 -7.33 -9.96 16.82
CA ILE A 104 -6.01 -10.54 16.55
C ILE A 104 -5.46 -11.15 17.83
N ARG A 105 -4.69 -12.22 17.72
CA ARG A 105 -3.87 -12.76 18.80
C ARG A 105 -2.72 -13.58 18.24
N ASP A 106 -1.79 -13.94 19.13
CA ASP A 106 -0.68 -14.84 18.84
C ASP A 106 0.19 -14.40 17.64
N ILE A 107 0.38 -13.08 17.50
CA ILE A 107 1.20 -12.49 16.44
C ILE A 107 2.66 -12.91 16.64
N ARG A 108 3.29 -13.42 15.58
CA ARG A 108 4.69 -13.81 15.54
C ARG A 108 5.31 -13.35 14.23
N ILE A 109 6.46 -12.69 14.31
CA ILE A 109 7.28 -12.40 13.13
C ILE A 109 7.90 -13.73 12.68
N VAL A 110 7.73 -14.05 11.41
CA VAL A 110 8.24 -15.27 10.77
C VAL A 110 9.55 -14.98 10.04
N SER A 111 9.62 -13.85 9.34
CA SER A 111 10.83 -13.40 8.65
C SER A 111 10.76 -11.90 8.39
N MET A 112 11.93 -11.29 8.17
CA MET A 112 12.04 -9.91 7.72
C MET A 112 13.30 -9.71 6.86
N SER A 113 13.26 -8.72 5.98
CA SER A 113 14.39 -8.31 5.13
C SER A 113 14.37 -6.80 4.92
N ASN A 114 15.55 -6.18 4.84
CA ASN A 114 15.72 -4.73 4.70
C ASN A 114 15.01 -3.88 5.78
N ILE A 115 14.86 -4.45 6.99
CA ILE A 115 14.31 -3.80 8.18
C ILE A 115 15.34 -3.93 9.30
N GLY A 116 15.70 -2.82 9.95
CA GLY A 116 16.71 -2.82 11.01
C GLY A 116 16.22 -3.49 12.29
N HIS A 117 14.98 -3.20 12.69
CA HIS A 117 14.37 -3.80 13.88
C HIS A 117 12.87 -4.03 13.69
N ALA A 118 12.36 -5.10 14.31
CA ALA A 118 10.94 -5.43 14.34
C ALA A 118 10.58 -6.10 15.66
N GLU A 119 9.52 -5.61 16.31
CA GLU A 119 9.01 -6.17 17.56
C GLU A 119 7.48 -6.25 17.54
N VAL A 120 6.92 -7.28 18.19
CA VAL A 120 5.49 -7.40 18.45
C VAL A 120 5.17 -6.70 19.77
N VAL A 121 4.39 -5.61 19.70
CA VAL A 121 3.96 -4.83 20.87
C VAL A 121 2.45 -4.94 21.02
N GLY A 122 1.98 -5.95 21.77
CA GLY A 122 0.55 -6.20 21.95
C GLY A 122 -0.13 -6.63 20.65
N HIS A 123 -0.92 -5.75 20.04
CA HIS A 123 -1.69 -6.00 18.80
C HIS A 123 -1.12 -5.26 17.58
N LYS A 124 0.15 -4.88 17.64
CA LYS A 124 0.86 -4.21 16.54
C LYS A 124 2.27 -4.76 16.36
N LEU A 125 2.84 -4.57 15.18
CA LEU A 125 4.26 -4.68 14.94
C LEU A 125 4.84 -3.26 14.88
N ASP A 126 5.88 -3.01 15.67
CA ASP A 126 6.67 -1.77 15.62
C ASP A 126 7.96 -2.06 14.86
N LEU A 127 8.19 -1.34 13.76
CA LEU A 127 9.33 -1.52 12.86
C LEU A 127 10.16 -0.24 12.83
N SER A 128 11.48 -0.38 12.84
CA SER A 128 12.41 0.73 12.60
C SER A 128 13.37 0.43 11.46
N ASP A 129 13.85 1.50 10.83
CA ASP A 129 14.80 1.45 9.72
C ASP A 129 14.27 0.59 8.56
N VAL A 130 13.05 0.92 8.10
CA VAL A 130 12.42 0.26 6.95
C VAL A 130 13.04 0.82 5.68
N ASN A 131 13.85 0.01 5.00
CA ASN A 131 14.56 0.41 3.79
C ASN A 131 13.76 0.07 2.52
N ARG A 132 14.30 0.47 1.36
CA ARG A 132 13.70 0.12 0.06
C ARG A 132 13.61 -1.39 -0.08
N SER A 133 12.52 -1.85 -0.71
CA SER A 133 12.23 -3.28 -0.89
C SER A 133 12.20 -4.05 0.44
N ALA A 134 11.73 -3.39 1.52
CA ALA A 134 11.52 -4.04 2.80
C ALA A 134 10.38 -5.05 2.74
N GLU A 135 10.60 -6.15 3.44
CA GLU A 135 9.68 -7.27 3.52
C GLU A 135 9.56 -7.75 4.96
N ILE A 136 8.34 -8.09 5.37
CA ILE A 136 8.09 -8.76 6.64
C ILE A 136 6.95 -9.75 6.50
N CYS A 137 7.16 -10.95 7.03
CA CYS A 137 6.14 -11.98 7.12
C CYS A 137 5.85 -12.29 8.58
N LEU A 138 4.59 -12.55 8.89
CA LEU A 138 4.09 -12.86 10.22
C LEU A 138 3.03 -13.95 10.18
N SER A 139 2.86 -14.63 11.30
CA SER A 139 1.72 -15.50 11.57
C SER A 139 0.92 -14.96 12.75
N ALA A 140 -0.39 -15.21 12.75
CA ALA A 140 -1.31 -14.81 13.82
C ALA A 140 -2.60 -15.64 13.75
N GLN A 141 -3.46 -15.49 14.74
CA GLN A 141 -4.87 -15.86 14.61
C GLN A 141 -5.72 -14.59 14.48
N SER A 142 -6.63 -14.59 13.52
CA SER A 142 -7.54 -13.48 13.24
C SER A 142 -8.98 -13.90 13.48
N ARG A 143 -9.77 -13.07 14.17
CA ARG A 143 -11.20 -13.32 14.36
C ARG A 143 -11.97 -12.70 13.20
N ALA A 144 -11.97 -13.41 12.08
CA ALA A 144 -12.48 -12.93 10.80
C ALA A 144 -13.65 -13.77 10.24
N LEU A 145 -13.90 -14.96 10.80
CA LEU A 145 -15.00 -15.81 10.35
C LEU A 145 -16.23 -15.60 11.23
N HIS A 146 -17.35 -15.27 10.59
CA HIS A 146 -18.61 -14.98 11.24
C HIS A 146 -19.64 -16.04 10.86
N ASN A 147 -20.28 -16.66 11.85
CA ASN A 147 -21.48 -17.47 11.63
C ASN A 147 -22.69 -16.53 11.56
N LEU A 148 -23.40 -16.53 10.44
CA LEU A 148 -24.56 -15.67 10.18
C LEU A 148 -25.89 -16.37 10.45
N GLY A 149 -25.88 -17.64 10.89
CA GLY A 149 -27.08 -18.47 11.05
C GLY A 149 -27.36 -19.33 9.81
N ASP A 150 -28.25 -20.31 9.96
CA ASP A 150 -28.72 -21.20 8.87
C ASP A 150 -27.62 -21.88 8.05
N GLY A 151 -26.47 -22.11 8.67
CA GLY A 151 -25.29 -22.71 8.03
C GLY A 151 -24.48 -21.75 7.17
N LEU A 152 -24.83 -20.46 7.12
CA LEU A 152 -24.05 -19.45 6.41
C LEU A 152 -22.89 -18.94 7.27
N TYR A 153 -21.70 -18.95 6.69
CA TYR A 153 -20.50 -18.37 7.26
C TYR A 153 -19.95 -17.29 6.33
N GLN A 154 -19.45 -16.20 6.90
CA GLN A 154 -18.83 -15.11 6.14
C GLN A 154 -17.44 -14.80 6.70
N LEU A 155 -16.43 -14.90 5.86
CA LEU A 155 -15.08 -14.46 6.15
C LEU A 155 -14.94 -12.99 5.74
N ARG A 156 -14.64 -12.11 6.71
CA ARG A 156 -14.45 -10.67 6.49
C ARG A 156 -12.99 -10.30 6.69
N ASN A 157 -12.36 -9.70 5.67
CA ASN A 157 -10.98 -9.22 5.77
C ASN A 157 -10.83 -7.78 5.29
N GLY A 158 -9.77 -7.12 5.77
CA GLY A 158 -9.51 -5.70 5.52
C GLY A 158 -10.06 -4.77 6.62
N PRO A 159 -10.11 -3.45 6.36
CA PRO A 159 -9.79 -2.83 5.08
C PRO A 159 -8.30 -2.90 4.75
N TYR A 160 -7.99 -3.21 3.50
CA TYR A 160 -6.68 -3.07 2.90
C TYR A 160 -6.59 -1.72 2.22
N MET A 161 -5.53 -0.98 2.50
CA MET A 161 -5.26 0.31 1.87
C MET A 161 -3.79 0.66 2.04
N ARG A 162 -3.26 1.38 1.05
CA ARG A 162 -2.01 2.13 1.19
C ARG A 162 -2.38 3.60 1.14
N ARG A 163 -2.30 4.28 2.29
CA ARG A 163 -2.66 5.69 2.44
C ARG A 163 -1.45 6.49 2.89
N PHE A 164 -1.18 7.60 2.21
CA PHE A 164 -0.22 8.60 2.67
C PHE A 164 -0.87 9.97 2.57
N LEU A 165 -0.90 10.70 3.70
CA LEU A 165 -1.71 11.91 3.88
C LEU A 165 -3.18 11.63 3.49
N ASP A 166 -3.69 12.33 2.49
CA ASP A 166 -5.08 12.21 2.04
C ASP A 166 -5.23 11.34 0.79
N GLY A 167 -4.13 10.87 0.21
CA GLY A 167 -4.13 10.05 -0.99
C GLY A 167 -4.10 8.55 -0.73
N TYR A 168 -4.88 7.80 -1.52
CA TYR A 168 -4.81 6.35 -1.59
C TYR A 168 -4.00 5.94 -2.82
N TYR A 169 -2.93 5.20 -2.56
CA TYR A 169 -1.98 4.81 -3.59
C TYR A 169 -2.24 3.37 -4.02
N PRO A 170 -1.85 3.02 -5.27
CA PRO A 170 -1.96 1.66 -5.75
C PRO A 170 -1.26 0.67 -4.82
N MET A 171 -1.91 -0.46 -4.59
CA MET A 171 -1.33 -1.61 -3.92
C MET A 171 -1.77 -2.90 -4.61
N GLN A 172 -0.98 -3.95 -4.43
CA GLN A 172 -1.34 -5.30 -4.87
C GLN A 172 -1.83 -6.11 -3.67
N LEU A 173 -2.88 -6.89 -3.83
CA LEU A 173 -3.30 -7.87 -2.83
C LEU A 173 -3.33 -9.27 -3.48
N SER A 174 -2.74 -10.24 -2.78
CA SER A 174 -2.90 -11.67 -3.06
C SER A 174 -3.55 -12.33 -1.85
N LEU A 175 -4.77 -12.82 -2.04
CA LEU A 175 -5.57 -13.47 -1.02
C LEU A 175 -5.69 -14.96 -1.35
N GLU A 176 -5.26 -15.82 -0.44
CA GLU A 176 -5.49 -17.26 -0.48
C GLU A 176 -6.30 -17.65 0.75
N VAL A 177 -7.38 -18.40 0.53
CA VAL A 177 -8.24 -18.92 1.60
C VAL A 177 -8.38 -20.42 1.42
N ARG A 178 -7.93 -21.17 2.43
CA ARG A 178 -8.11 -22.61 2.56
C ARG A 178 -9.24 -22.89 3.54
N TYR A 179 -10.13 -23.79 3.19
CA TYR A 179 -11.30 -24.16 3.98
C TYR A 179 -11.57 -25.67 3.91
N PRO A 180 -12.19 -26.28 4.93
CA PRO A 180 -12.51 -27.71 4.92
C PRO A 180 -13.64 -27.97 3.92
N ALA A 181 -13.31 -28.36 2.69
CA ALA A 181 -14.28 -28.61 1.62
C ALA A 181 -15.31 -29.70 1.95
N GLU A 182 -14.98 -30.60 2.88
CA GLU A 182 -15.93 -31.56 3.39
C GLU A 182 -17.03 -30.90 4.24
N ARG A 183 -16.74 -29.79 4.92
CA ARG A 183 -17.70 -29.08 5.81
C ARG A 183 -18.30 -27.82 5.19
N LEU A 184 -17.55 -27.12 4.35
CA LEU A 184 -17.95 -25.84 3.77
C LEU A 184 -17.92 -25.91 2.25
N ALA A 185 -18.93 -25.31 1.63
CA ALA A 185 -18.96 -25.00 0.20
C ALA A 185 -18.84 -23.48 0.03
N PHE A 186 -17.95 -23.03 -0.86
CA PHE A 186 -17.90 -21.63 -1.25
C PHE A 186 -19.22 -21.21 -1.92
N ASN A 187 -19.80 -20.09 -1.48
CA ASN A 187 -21.13 -19.64 -1.87
C ASN A 187 -21.11 -18.28 -2.59
N GLY A 188 -20.10 -17.45 -2.35
CA GLY A 188 -20.02 -16.16 -3.02
C GLY A 188 -18.94 -15.25 -2.45
N GLN A 189 -18.80 -14.08 -3.07
CA GLN A 189 -17.86 -13.06 -2.65
C GLN A 189 -18.39 -11.66 -2.92
N SER A 190 -17.92 -10.70 -2.12
CA SER A 190 -18.17 -9.28 -2.32
C SER A 190 -16.94 -8.48 -1.84
N PRO A 191 -16.49 -7.45 -2.59
CA PRO A 191 -16.99 -7.02 -3.90
C PRO A 191 -16.74 -8.06 -5.01
N LEU A 192 -17.47 -7.94 -6.13
CA LEU A 192 -17.15 -8.67 -7.36
C LEU A 192 -15.80 -8.13 -7.89
N PRO A 193 -14.73 -8.94 -7.95
CA PRO A 193 -13.41 -8.41 -8.22
C PRO A 193 -13.18 -8.12 -9.71
N ALA A 194 -12.34 -7.13 -9.99
CA ALA A 194 -11.44 -7.19 -11.14
C ALA A 194 -10.11 -7.82 -10.68
N GLY A 195 -9.44 -8.58 -11.56
CA GLY A 195 -8.23 -9.34 -11.25
C GLY A 195 -8.36 -10.83 -11.54
N GLU A 196 -7.34 -11.59 -11.15
CA GLU A 196 -7.27 -13.04 -11.35
C GLU A 196 -7.97 -13.77 -10.19
N VAL A 197 -8.98 -14.57 -10.51
CA VAL A 197 -9.65 -15.46 -9.56
C VAL A 197 -9.33 -16.90 -9.93
N GLU A 198 -8.86 -17.67 -8.96
CA GLU A 198 -8.71 -19.12 -9.08
C GLU A 198 -9.52 -19.78 -7.95
N GLN A 199 -10.47 -20.64 -8.30
CA GLN A 199 -11.30 -21.36 -7.35
C GLN A 199 -11.25 -22.85 -7.63
N GLN A 200 -10.88 -23.62 -6.61
CA GLN A 200 -10.85 -25.08 -6.67
C GLN A 200 -11.74 -25.63 -5.54
N SER A 201 -13.05 -25.62 -5.79
CA SER A 201 -14.06 -25.90 -4.75
C SER A 201 -13.86 -27.26 -4.06
N MET A 202 -13.46 -28.28 -4.82
CA MET A 202 -13.20 -29.63 -4.29
C MET A 202 -11.97 -29.70 -3.39
N GLU A 203 -11.00 -28.81 -3.58
CA GLU A 203 -9.76 -28.75 -2.80
C GLU A 203 -9.86 -27.78 -1.62
N GLY A 204 -11.01 -27.10 -1.48
CA GLY A 204 -11.21 -26.15 -0.40
C GLY A 204 -10.35 -24.91 -0.54
N LEU A 205 -10.16 -24.43 -1.77
CA LEU A 205 -9.24 -23.35 -2.08
C LEU A 205 -9.93 -22.23 -2.86
N PHE A 206 -9.75 -21.02 -2.36
CA PHE A 206 -10.07 -19.78 -3.05
C PHE A 206 -8.81 -18.92 -3.13
N LYS A 207 -8.52 -18.38 -4.32
CA LYS A 207 -7.44 -17.43 -4.54
C LYS A 207 -7.93 -16.24 -5.33
N TRP A 208 -7.45 -15.07 -4.95
CA TRP A 208 -7.63 -13.84 -5.69
C TRP A 208 -6.34 -13.02 -5.71
N ARG A 209 -6.04 -12.41 -6.85
CA ARG A 209 -4.95 -11.46 -7.01
C ARG A 209 -5.42 -10.26 -7.83
N GLY A 210 -5.09 -9.06 -7.38
CA GLY A 210 -5.35 -7.85 -8.14
C GLY A 210 -4.64 -6.62 -7.60
N TRP A 211 -4.78 -5.53 -8.34
CA TRP A 211 -4.29 -4.20 -8.00
C TRP A 211 -5.48 -3.26 -7.80
N PHE A 212 -5.37 -2.35 -6.84
CA PHE A 212 -6.43 -1.38 -6.55
C PHE A 212 -5.87 -0.13 -5.88
N THR A 213 -6.66 0.95 -5.94
CA THR A 213 -6.56 2.16 -5.11
C THR A 213 -7.79 2.24 -4.21
N GLY A 214 -7.72 3.06 -3.15
CA GLY A 214 -8.80 3.21 -2.17
C GLY A 214 -8.77 2.16 -1.06
N LYS A 215 -9.96 1.85 -0.50
CA LYS A 215 -10.12 0.88 0.60
C LYS A 215 -10.81 -0.39 0.13
N LEU A 216 -10.13 -1.52 0.22
CA LEU A 216 -10.71 -2.83 -0.09
C LEU A 216 -11.05 -3.60 1.19
N SER A 217 -12.32 -3.91 1.38
CA SER A 217 -12.75 -4.95 2.34
C SER A 217 -13.33 -6.11 1.57
N THR A 218 -12.90 -7.34 1.88
CA THR A 218 -13.35 -8.55 1.19
C THR A 218 -14.28 -9.35 2.08
N GLN A 219 -15.34 -9.89 1.49
CA GLN A 219 -16.28 -10.82 2.11
C GLN A 219 -16.32 -12.08 1.25
N LEU A 220 -16.08 -13.25 1.87
CA LEU A 220 -16.28 -14.54 1.21
C LEU A 220 -17.34 -15.31 2.00
N ASP A 221 -18.37 -15.76 1.30
CA ASP A 221 -19.48 -16.48 1.88
C ASP A 221 -19.32 -17.98 1.65
N PHE A 222 -19.65 -18.75 2.67
CA PHE A 222 -19.58 -20.21 2.67
C PHE A 222 -20.86 -20.78 3.25
N MET A 223 -21.35 -21.87 2.66
CA MET A 223 -22.47 -22.65 3.19
C MET A 223 -21.96 -23.92 3.85
N LEU A 224 -22.48 -24.23 5.02
CA LEU A 224 -22.25 -25.49 5.70
C LEU A 224 -22.85 -26.63 4.85
N ASN A 225 -22.05 -27.65 4.58
CA ASN A 225 -22.49 -28.79 3.81
C ASN A 225 -23.45 -29.65 4.65
N PRO A 226 -24.73 -29.80 4.26
CA PRO A 226 -25.74 -30.49 5.06
C PRO A 226 -25.44 -31.99 5.27
N LEU A 227 -24.56 -32.58 4.46
CA LEU A 227 -24.15 -33.99 4.55
C LEU A 227 -23.12 -34.27 5.64
N THR A 228 -22.75 -33.28 6.46
CA THR A 228 -21.66 -33.40 7.45
C THR A 228 -22.04 -33.20 8.91
N ARG A 229 -23.34 -33.30 9.21
CA ARG A 229 -23.85 -33.41 10.58
C ARG A 229 -23.42 -34.71 11.25
#